data_AF-A0A918Q6L3-F1
#
_entry.id   AF-A0A918Q6L3-F1
#
_cell.length_a   1.000
_cell.length_b   1.000
_cell.length_c   1.000
_cell.angle_alpha   90.00
_cell.angle_beta   90.00
_cell.angle_gamma   90.00
#
_symmetry.space_group_name_H-M   'P 1'
#
loop_
_entity.id
_entity.type
_entity.pdbx_description
1 polymer ?
#
loop_
_entity_poly.entity_id
_entity_poly.type
_entity_poly.pdbx_seq_one_letter_code
_entity_poly.pdbx_strand_id
1 'polypeptide(L)'
;MKPRNAGLQTYSQWVEKPDGRRVRVTEETGTGNWEPIISESMFRALARYLSDPERNTGGGGERKALLSGVVRCSKCQAVVTQGWSKKNAAGERYRIYTCSGGRCITCPADPLDSFVVREVIDKAEKWNKAPATDAVDEEREAELLAQEVATSERRTALAEMFAVGDIDASTMRAGIGRCDADLAKIRTELADLAAKRVRVDLGDVEYLWEELDYEDPDRIDYARTVVMQVCELVELMPRGRGVREFKPDHCRISFRNP
;
A
#
# COMPACT_ATOMS: atom_id res chain seq x y z
N MET A 1 -2.89 11.71 -9.96
CA MET A 1 -1.67 11.70 -10.79
C MET A 1 -1.47 13.09 -11.39
N LYS A 2 -0.24 13.64 -11.44
CA LYS A 2 -0.01 15.03 -11.89
C LYS A 2 0.31 15.08 -13.40
N PRO A 3 -0.36 15.92 -14.22
CA PRO A 3 -0.13 16.02 -15.67
C PRO A 3 1.33 16.34 -16.06
N ARG A 4 2.06 17.06 -15.21
CA ARG A 4 3.49 17.38 -15.42
C ARG A 4 4.36 16.15 -15.69
N ASN A 5 4.03 14.98 -15.12
CA ASN A 5 4.80 13.76 -15.30
C ASN A 5 4.73 13.25 -16.75
N ALA A 6 3.71 13.67 -17.50
CA ALA A 6 3.47 13.32 -18.90
C ALA A 6 3.86 14.44 -19.88
N GLY A 7 4.62 15.44 -19.42
CA GLY A 7 4.99 16.58 -20.26
C GLY A 7 3.82 17.54 -20.53
N LEU A 8 2.74 17.50 -19.75
CA LEU A 8 1.60 18.40 -19.91
C LEU A 8 1.72 19.61 -18.99
N GLN A 9 1.56 20.80 -19.57
CA GLN A 9 1.49 22.06 -18.86
C GLN A 9 0.06 22.29 -18.37
N THR A 10 -0.05 22.81 -17.16
CA THR A 10 -1.34 23.18 -16.57
C THR A 10 -1.31 24.61 -16.05
N TYR A 11 -2.46 25.27 -16.11
CA TYR A 11 -2.72 26.53 -15.46
C TYR A 11 -3.77 26.34 -14.37
N SER A 12 -3.52 26.87 -13.18
CA SER A 12 -4.47 26.83 -12.07
C SER A 12 -4.97 28.23 -11.75
N GLN A 13 -6.28 28.37 -11.59
CA GLN A 13 -6.91 29.60 -11.12
C GLN A 13 -7.91 29.31 -10.00
N TRP A 14 -8.09 30.29 -9.11
CA TRP A 14 -9.13 30.23 -8.08
C TRP A 14 -10.43 30.78 -8.64
N VAL A 15 -11.47 29.96 -8.67
CA VAL A 15 -12.81 30.33 -9.12
C VAL A 15 -13.74 30.31 -7.93
N GLU A 16 -14.54 31.35 -7.77
CA GLU A 16 -15.57 31.43 -6.74
C GLU A 16 -16.85 30.76 -7.25
N LYS A 17 -17.39 29.83 -6.47
CA LYS A 17 -18.65 29.15 -6.76
C LYS A 17 -19.83 30.00 -6.27
N PRO A 18 -21.05 29.77 -6.79
CA PRO A 18 -22.26 30.50 -6.37
C PRO A 18 -22.59 30.42 -4.88
N ASP A 19 -22.01 29.45 -4.16
CA ASP A 19 -22.16 29.25 -2.72
C ASP A 19 -21.06 29.92 -1.88
N GLY A 20 -20.24 30.79 -2.49
CA GLY A 20 -19.16 31.54 -1.85
C GLY A 20 -17.88 30.72 -1.62
N ARG A 21 -17.84 29.43 -2.00
CA ARG A 21 -16.63 28.60 -1.88
C ARG A 21 -15.65 28.92 -3.01
N ARG A 22 -14.39 29.18 -2.67
CA ARG A 22 -13.30 29.30 -3.65
C ARG A 22 -12.73 27.92 -3.95
N VAL A 23 -12.74 27.54 -5.22
CA VAL A 23 -12.19 26.25 -5.69
C VAL A 23 -11.07 26.51 -6.68
N ARG A 24 -9.94 25.82 -6.49
CA ARG A 24 -8.84 25.84 -7.44
C ARG A 24 -9.18 24.96 -8.63
N VAL A 25 -9.43 25.58 -9.79
CA VAL A 25 -9.64 24.89 -11.06
C VAL A 25 -8.31 24.83 -11.78
N THR A 26 -7.93 23.65 -12.27
CA THR A 26 -6.70 23.45 -13.03
C THR A 26 -7.06 22.94 -14.41
N GLU A 27 -6.60 23.64 -15.45
CA GLU A 27 -6.79 23.28 -16.85
C GLU A 27 -5.45 22.93 -17.50
N GLU A 28 -5.48 22.00 -18.45
CA GLU A 28 -4.32 21.67 -19.28
C GLU A 28 -4.19 22.73 -20.37
N THR A 29 -3.08 23.45 -20.40
CA THR A 29 -2.83 24.57 -21.33
C THR A 29 -2.01 24.17 -22.56
N GLY A 30 -1.44 22.96 -22.56
CA GLY A 30 -0.69 22.43 -23.69
C GLY A 30 0.48 21.53 -23.26
N THR A 31 1.43 21.33 -24.16
CA THR A 31 2.65 20.56 -23.91
C THR A 31 3.71 21.45 -23.25
N GLY A 32 4.34 20.94 -22.19
CA GLY A 32 5.47 21.56 -21.51
C GLY A 32 6.76 21.45 -22.30
N ASN A 33 7.78 22.22 -21.92
CA ASN A 33 9.10 22.24 -22.53
C ASN A 33 10.12 21.31 -21.84
N TRP A 34 9.65 20.31 -21.10
CA TRP A 34 10.49 19.37 -20.35
C TRP A 34 10.26 17.93 -20.81
N GLU A 35 11.27 17.09 -20.62
CA GLU A 35 11.18 15.66 -20.95
C GLU A 35 10.15 14.96 -20.03
N PRO A 36 9.16 14.26 -20.59
CA PRO A 36 8.17 13.52 -19.82
C PRO A 36 8.76 12.27 -19.16
N ILE A 37 8.34 11.98 -17.92
CA ILE A 37 8.73 10.75 -17.19
C ILE A 37 7.97 9.54 -17.73
N ILE A 38 6.73 9.76 -18.19
CA ILE A 38 5.85 8.75 -18.78
C ILE A 38 5.20 9.30 -20.04
N SER A 39 4.86 8.43 -20.99
CA SER A 39 4.12 8.87 -22.18
C SER A 39 2.75 9.44 -21.81
N GLU A 40 2.25 10.37 -22.63
CA GLU A 40 0.89 10.88 -22.47
C GLU A 40 -0.15 9.73 -22.52
N SER A 41 0.02 8.76 -23.43
CA SER A 41 -0.88 7.60 -23.53
C SER A 41 -0.96 6.80 -22.23
N MET A 42 0.18 6.54 -21.58
CA MET A 42 0.25 5.87 -20.29
C MET A 42 -0.40 6.71 -19.19
N PHE A 43 -0.12 8.02 -19.17
CA PHE A 43 -0.74 8.95 -18.23
C PHE A 43 -2.27 8.96 -18.37
N ARG A 44 -2.82 9.04 -19.59
CA ARG A 44 -4.27 9.05 -19.83
C ARG A 44 -4.90 7.72 -19.40
N ALA A 45 -4.24 6.60 -19.66
CA ALA A 45 -4.70 5.28 -19.23
C ALA A 45 -4.73 5.18 -17.69
N LEU A 46 -3.66 5.59 -17.02
CA LEU A 46 -3.59 5.61 -15.56
C LEU A 46 -4.58 6.61 -14.94
N ALA A 47 -4.75 7.78 -15.53
CA ALA A 47 -5.72 8.78 -15.08
C ALA A 47 -7.14 8.20 -15.12
N ARG A 48 -7.54 7.58 -16.24
CA ARG A 48 -8.84 6.89 -16.37
C ARG A 48 -9.01 5.80 -15.33
N TYR A 49 -8.02 4.92 -15.21
CA TYR A 49 -8.02 3.82 -14.24
C TYR A 49 -8.14 4.34 -12.80
N LEU A 50 -7.39 5.37 -12.43
CA LEU A 50 -7.43 5.92 -11.08
C LEU A 50 -8.70 6.72 -10.78
N SER A 51 -9.31 7.34 -11.79
CA SER A 51 -10.57 8.09 -11.68
C SER A 51 -11.82 7.23 -11.74
N ASP A 52 -11.68 5.92 -11.98
CA ASP A 52 -12.80 4.99 -12.12
C ASP A 52 -13.73 5.05 -10.89
N PRO A 53 -15.03 5.41 -11.06
CA PRO A 53 -15.99 5.45 -9.96
C PRO A 53 -16.11 4.11 -9.21
N GLU A 54 -15.89 2.97 -9.88
CA GLU A 54 -15.92 1.65 -9.23
C GLU A 54 -14.73 1.45 -8.27
N ARG A 55 -13.62 2.18 -8.46
CA ARG A 55 -12.52 2.23 -7.50
C ARG A 55 -12.78 3.21 -6.34
N ASN A 56 -13.74 4.11 -6.49
CA ASN A 56 -14.04 5.16 -5.51
C ASN A 56 -15.14 4.70 -4.54
N THR A 57 -14.87 3.61 -3.81
CA THR A 57 -15.83 2.94 -2.91
C THR A 57 -16.00 3.61 -1.55
N GLY A 58 -15.30 4.71 -1.27
CA GLY A 58 -15.41 5.47 -0.02
C GLY A 58 -15.63 6.94 -0.29
N GLY A 59 -16.76 7.49 0.21
CA GLY A 59 -17.13 8.90 0.05
C GLY A 59 -15.96 9.82 0.37
N GLY A 60 -15.63 10.69 -0.59
CA GLY A 60 -14.47 11.61 -0.57
C GLY A 60 -14.60 12.77 0.42
N GLY A 61 -15.00 12.49 1.65
CA GLY A 61 -14.80 13.40 2.78
C GLY A 61 -13.38 13.29 3.30
N GLU A 62 -12.85 14.39 3.81
CA GLU A 62 -11.59 14.43 4.57
C GLU A 62 -11.61 13.31 5.63
N ARG A 63 -10.62 12.42 5.57
CA ARG A 63 -10.55 11.27 6.46
C ARG A 63 -10.03 11.71 7.82
N LYS A 64 -10.92 11.75 8.81
CA LYS A 64 -10.60 12.20 10.17
C LYS A 64 -10.07 11.12 11.12
N ALA A 65 -9.90 9.89 10.64
CA ALA A 65 -9.58 8.75 11.50
C ALA A 65 -8.42 7.93 10.93
N LEU A 66 -7.35 7.78 11.73
CA LEU A 66 -6.13 7.08 11.35
C LEU A 66 -6.40 5.61 10.99
N LEU A 67 -7.15 4.87 11.79
CA LEU A 67 -7.28 3.41 11.62
C LEU A 67 -8.59 2.94 10.99
N SER A 68 -9.49 3.89 10.65
CA SER A 68 -10.78 3.55 10.03
C SER A 68 -10.59 2.92 8.65
N GLY A 69 -11.15 1.74 8.44
CA GLY A 69 -10.99 0.96 7.21
C GLY A 69 -9.64 0.27 7.03
N VAL A 70 -8.67 0.51 7.93
CA VAL A 70 -7.34 -0.14 7.92
C VAL A 70 -7.37 -1.39 8.79
N VAL A 71 -7.98 -1.28 9.98
CA VAL A 71 -8.02 -2.35 10.97
C VAL A 71 -9.12 -3.36 10.65
N ARG A 72 -8.84 -4.64 10.88
CA ARG A 72 -9.76 -5.77 10.70
C ARG A 72 -10.23 -6.32 12.05
N CYS A 73 -11.48 -6.75 12.11
CA CYS A 73 -12.01 -7.42 13.29
C CYS A 73 -11.54 -8.88 13.33
N SER A 74 -10.83 -9.31 14.38
CA SER A 74 -10.33 -10.70 14.43
C SER A 74 -11.42 -11.77 14.48
N LYS A 75 -12.67 -11.41 14.84
CA LYS A 75 -13.82 -12.34 14.90
C LYS A 75 -14.52 -12.58 13.57
N CYS A 76 -14.65 -11.55 12.73
CA CYS A 76 -15.46 -11.62 11.50
C CYS A 76 -14.76 -11.03 10.27
N GLN A 77 -13.54 -10.54 10.41
CA GLN A 77 -12.68 -9.98 9.36
C GLN A 77 -13.26 -8.77 8.62
N ALA A 78 -14.43 -8.28 9.04
CA ALA A 78 -14.98 -7.01 8.59
C ALA A 78 -14.05 -5.86 9.00
N VAL A 79 -14.09 -4.78 8.20
CA VAL A 79 -13.36 -3.55 8.51
C VAL A 79 -13.85 -2.92 9.81
N VAL A 80 -12.96 -2.27 10.52
CA VAL A 80 -13.28 -1.49 11.70
C VAL A 80 -13.43 -0.03 11.28
N THR A 81 -14.52 0.61 11.70
CA THR A 81 -14.82 2.01 11.37
C THR A 81 -14.81 2.86 12.62
N GLN A 82 -14.49 4.15 12.45
CA GLN A 82 -14.57 5.12 13.52
C GLN A 82 -16.03 5.49 13.82
N GLY A 83 -16.32 5.66 15.10
CA GLY A 83 -17.59 6.16 15.62
C GLY A 83 -17.39 6.86 16.95
N TRP A 84 -18.50 7.14 17.65
CA TRP A 84 -18.50 7.82 18.93
C TRP A 84 -19.09 6.94 20.03
N SER A 85 -18.52 7.04 21.23
CA SER A 85 -19.10 6.41 22.42
C SER A 85 -20.50 6.98 22.69
N LYS A 86 -21.28 6.25 23.49
CA LYS A 86 -22.45 6.85 24.14
C LYS A 86 -22.00 8.02 25.01
N LYS A 87 -22.85 9.03 25.15
CA LYS A 87 -22.61 10.13 26.08
C LYS A 87 -22.51 9.57 27.50
N ASN A 88 -21.50 9.99 28.25
CA ASN A 88 -21.39 9.72 29.68
C ASN A 88 -22.41 10.57 30.47
N ALA A 89 -22.44 10.42 31.79
CA ALA A 89 -23.33 11.20 32.66
C ALA A 89 -23.06 12.72 32.61
N ALA A 90 -21.84 13.13 32.23
CA ALA A 90 -21.45 14.53 32.02
C ALA A 90 -21.78 15.04 30.61
N GLY A 91 -22.36 14.21 29.73
CA GLY A 91 -22.70 14.58 28.35
C GLY A 91 -21.56 14.47 27.34
N GLU A 92 -20.38 14.05 27.78
CA GLU A 92 -19.17 13.90 26.97
C GLU A 92 -19.17 12.57 26.22
N ARG A 93 -18.50 12.53 25.07
CA ARG A 93 -18.29 11.33 24.27
C ARG A 93 -16.86 11.31 23.77
N TYR A 94 -16.30 10.12 23.60
CA TYR A 94 -14.96 9.92 23.06
C TYR A 94 -15.03 9.10 21.77
N ARG A 95 -13.96 9.15 20.99
CA ARG A 95 -13.84 8.41 19.73
C ARG A 95 -13.66 6.92 20.01
N ILE A 96 -14.35 6.08 19.24
CA ILE A 96 -14.22 4.62 19.31
C ILE A 96 -14.01 4.05 17.92
N TYR A 97 -13.34 2.93 17.86
CA TYR A 97 -13.32 2.04 16.71
C TYR A 97 -14.26 0.87 16.95
N THR A 98 -15.15 0.59 16.00
CA THR A 98 -16.14 -0.48 16.10
C THR A 98 -16.17 -1.32 14.83
N CYS A 99 -16.31 -2.63 15.00
CA CYS A 99 -16.45 -3.56 13.88
C CYS A 99 -17.72 -3.24 13.05
N SER A 100 -17.58 -3.09 11.73
CA SER A 100 -18.71 -2.79 10.83
C SER A 100 -19.61 -3.99 10.56
N GLY A 101 -19.08 -5.21 10.60
CA GLY A 101 -19.81 -6.45 10.28
C GLY A 101 -20.79 -6.93 11.36
N GLY A 102 -20.97 -6.19 12.45
CA GLY A 102 -21.87 -6.58 13.54
C GLY A 102 -21.43 -6.13 14.94
N ARG A 103 -20.52 -5.14 15.04
CA ARG A 103 -20.03 -4.59 16.32
C ARG A 103 -19.43 -5.65 17.25
N CYS A 104 -18.80 -6.67 16.68
CA CYS A 104 -18.24 -7.81 17.41
C CYS A 104 -17.18 -7.39 18.45
N ILE A 105 -16.43 -6.33 18.14
CA ILE A 105 -15.37 -5.75 18.97
C ILE A 105 -15.47 -4.23 18.87
N THR A 106 -15.25 -3.53 20.00
CA THR A 106 -15.18 -2.07 20.08
C THR A 106 -14.06 -1.65 21.03
N CYS A 107 -13.32 -0.62 20.66
CA CYS A 107 -12.17 -0.11 21.41
C CYS A 107 -12.15 1.43 21.38
N PRO A 108 -11.70 2.12 22.45
CA PRO A 108 -11.37 3.54 22.38
C PRO A 108 -10.34 3.81 21.29
N ALA A 109 -10.53 4.88 20.53
CA ALA A 109 -9.72 5.17 19.35
C ALA A 109 -8.33 5.69 19.72
N ASP A 110 -8.26 6.69 20.58
CA ASP A 110 -7.00 7.36 20.95
C ASP A 110 -5.91 6.38 21.42
N PRO A 111 -6.14 5.47 22.38
CA PRO A 111 -5.08 4.55 22.82
C PRO A 111 -4.74 3.48 21.77
N LEU A 112 -5.66 3.15 20.87
CA LEU A 112 -5.36 2.24 19.76
C LEU A 112 -4.49 2.93 18.71
N ASP A 113 -4.84 4.17 18.35
CA ASP A 113 -4.04 4.99 17.42
C ASP A 113 -2.63 5.16 17.98
N SER A 114 -2.47 5.58 19.24
CA SER A 114 -1.14 5.74 19.86
C SER A 114 -0.34 4.45 19.91
N PHE A 115 -0.98 3.31 20.18
CA PHE A 115 -0.31 2.01 20.18
C PHE A 115 0.20 1.64 18.78
N VAL A 116 -0.67 1.71 17.76
CA VAL A 116 -0.28 1.34 16.39
C VAL A 116 0.81 2.25 15.86
N VAL A 117 0.72 3.57 16.09
CA VAL A 117 1.75 4.52 15.68
C VAL A 117 3.09 4.18 16.33
N ARG A 118 3.12 3.91 17.64
CA ARG A 118 4.37 3.53 18.33
C ARG A 118 5.00 2.28 17.74
N GLU A 119 4.20 1.23 17.55
CA GLU A 119 4.70 -0.05 17.02
C GLU A 119 5.22 0.09 15.57
N VAL A 120 4.55 0.92 14.75
CA VAL A 120 5.00 1.24 13.39
C VAL A 120 6.34 1.97 13.41
N ILE A 121 6.52 2.91 14.34
CA ILE A 121 7.74 3.72 14.48
C ILE A 121 8.91 2.87 14.99
N ASP A 122 8.68 2.08 16.04
CA ASP A 122 9.67 1.14 16.56
C ASP A 122 10.11 0.13 15.49
N LYS A 123 9.20 -0.27 14.60
CA LYS A 123 9.49 -1.17 13.47
C LYS A 123 10.26 -0.46 12.37
N ALA A 124 9.85 0.75 12.01
CA ALA A 124 10.50 1.62 11.03
C ALA A 124 11.97 1.86 11.37
N GLU A 125 12.26 2.20 12.63
CA GLU A 125 13.62 2.39 13.09
C GLU A 125 14.47 1.12 12.97
N LYS A 126 13.89 -0.05 13.28
CA LYS A 126 14.59 -1.34 13.14
C LYS A 126 14.92 -1.62 11.67
N TRP A 127 14.02 -1.30 10.75
CA TRP A 127 14.28 -1.45 9.31
C TRP A 127 15.35 -0.48 8.81
N ASN A 128 15.32 0.77 9.26
CA ASN A 128 16.34 1.76 8.92
C ASN A 128 17.73 1.36 9.45
N LYS A 129 17.79 0.67 10.60
CA LYS A 129 19.04 0.15 11.20
C LYS A 129 19.50 -1.18 10.59
N ALA A 130 18.61 -1.93 9.94
CA ALA A 130 18.94 -3.21 9.31
C ALA A 130 19.74 -2.98 8.00
N PRO A 131 20.63 -3.92 7.60
CA PRO A 131 21.23 -3.91 6.27
C PRO A 131 20.14 -4.03 5.18
N ALA A 132 20.44 -3.57 3.95
CA ALA A 132 19.45 -3.51 2.86
C ALA A 132 19.01 -4.88 2.35
N THR A 133 19.82 -5.87 2.67
CA THR A 133 19.72 -7.25 2.24
C THR A 133 20.48 -8.08 3.27
N ASP A 134 19.89 -9.19 3.71
CA ASP A 134 20.66 -10.21 4.41
C ASP A 134 21.37 -11.06 3.35
N ALA A 135 22.63 -11.46 3.61
CA ALA A 135 23.49 -12.17 2.64
C ALA A 135 22.82 -13.41 1.99
N VAL A 136 21.87 -14.02 2.70
CA VAL A 136 21.09 -15.17 2.22
C VAL A 136 20.18 -14.80 1.05
N ASP A 137 19.53 -13.63 1.09
CA ASP A 137 18.64 -13.17 0.03
C ASP A 137 19.42 -12.74 -1.22
N GLU A 138 20.65 -12.23 -1.06
CA GLU A 138 21.56 -11.92 -2.17
C GLU A 138 22.03 -13.19 -2.88
N GLU A 139 22.44 -14.21 -2.12
CA GLU A 139 22.86 -15.50 -2.66
C GLU A 139 21.70 -16.17 -3.42
N ARG A 140 20.49 -16.14 -2.85
CA ARG A 140 19.30 -16.72 -3.50
C ARG A 140 18.92 -15.96 -4.78
N GLU A 141 18.98 -14.63 -4.78
CA GLU A 141 18.73 -13.84 -5.99
C GLU A 141 19.75 -14.17 -7.08
N ALA A 142 21.03 -14.23 -6.74
CA ALA A 142 22.08 -14.56 -7.69
C ALA A 142 21.86 -15.96 -8.31
N GLU A 143 21.43 -16.93 -7.50
CA GLU A 143 21.05 -18.27 -7.97
C GLU A 143 19.87 -18.21 -8.94
N LEU A 144 18.80 -17.49 -8.61
CA LEU A 144 17.60 -17.35 -9.45
C LEU A 144 17.89 -16.64 -10.77
N LEU A 145 18.73 -15.59 -10.77
CA LEU A 145 19.16 -14.90 -11.98
C LEU A 145 19.98 -15.83 -12.88
N ALA A 146 20.89 -16.63 -12.30
CA ALA A 146 21.63 -17.64 -13.05
C ALA A 146 20.70 -18.70 -13.66
N GLN A 147 19.68 -19.14 -12.91
CA GLN A 147 18.66 -20.07 -13.41
C GLN A 147 17.78 -19.47 -14.52
N GLU A 148 17.44 -18.19 -14.43
CA GLU A 148 16.69 -17.48 -15.48
C GLU A 148 17.48 -17.47 -16.80
N VAL A 149 18.75 -17.09 -16.74
CA VAL A 149 19.66 -17.08 -17.90
C VAL A 149 19.77 -18.49 -18.50
N ALA A 150 20.09 -19.50 -17.69
CA ALA A 150 20.23 -20.88 -18.17
C ALA A 150 18.93 -21.44 -18.79
N THR A 151 17.77 -21.08 -18.24
CA THR A 151 16.47 -21.52 -18.78
C THR A 151 16.12 -20.79 -20.08
N SER A 152 16.47 -19.51 -20.18
CA SER A 152 16.33 -18.72 -21.41
C SER A 152 17.21 -19.27 -22.54
N GLU A 153 18.48 -19.59 -22.24
CA GLU A 153 19.40 -20.23 -23.18
C GLU A 153 18.87 -21.59 -23.65
N ARG A 154 18.37 -22.43 -22.74
CA ARG A 154 17.76 -23.72 -23.10
C ARG A 154 16.55 -23.54 -24.03
N ARG A 155 15.73 -22.51 -23.79
CA ARG A 155 14.59 -22.17 -24.64
C ARG A 155 15.04 -21.76 -26.05
N THR A 156 16.13 -21.01 -26.16
CA THR A 156 16.74 -20.63 -27.45
C THR A 156 17.32 -21.85 -28.17
N ALA A 157 18.05 -22.72 -27.47
CA ALA A 157 18.60 -23.95 -28.05
C ALA A 157 17.51 -24.88 -28.60
N LEU A 158 16.36 -24.98 -27.94
CA LEU A 158 15.20 -25.72 -28.46
C LEU A 158 14.68 -25.13 -29.79
N ALA A 159 14.73 -23.80 -29.94
CA ALA A 159 14.36 -23.14 -31.19
C ALA A 159 15.34 -23.44 -32.33
N GLU A 160 16.63 -23.49 -32.02
CA GLU A 160 17.66 -23.86 -32.99
C GLU A 160 17.53 -25.33 -33.42
N MET A 161 17.34 -26.26 -32.49
CA MET A 161 17.11 -27.68 -32.78
C MET A 161 15.88 -27.90 -33.68
N PHE A 162 14.81 -27.14 -33.45
CA PHE A 162 13.64 -27.18 -34.32
C PHE A 162 13.94 -26.61 -35.72
N ALA A 163 14.71 -25.52 -35.81
CA ALA A 163 15.05 -24.88 -37.07
C ALA A 163 15.89 -25.78 -38.00
N VAL A 164 16.78 -26.60 -37.43
CA VAL A 164 17.60 -27.57 -38.19
C VAL A 164 16.89 -28.92 -38.42
N GLY A 165 15.73 -29.12 -37.80
CA GLY A 165 14.90 -30.33 -37.98
C GLY A 165 15.26 -31.50 -37.07
N ASP A 166 16.06 -31.28 -36.02
CA ASP A 166 16.44 -32.33 -35.04
C ASP A 166 15.25 -32.77 -34.18
N ILE A 167 14.25 -31.89 -34.01
CA ILE A 167 13.04 -32.15 -33.24
C ILE A 167 11.78 -31.74 -34.00
N ASP A 168 10.66 -32.41 -33.70
CA ASP A 168 9.36 -32.09 -34.25
C ASP A 168 8.63 -30.96 -33.48
N ALA A 169 7.55 -30.44 -34.06
CA ALA A 169 6.78 -29.34 -33.51
C ALA A 169 6.05 -29.67 -32.18
N SER A 170 5.76 -30.94 -31.90
CA SER A 170 5.17 -31.37 -30.62
C SER A 170 6.21 -31.37 -29.50
N THR A 171 7.42 -31.87 -29.80
CA THR A 171 8.56 -31.85 -28.89
C THR A 171 8.97 -30.41 -28.56
N MET A 172 9.04 -29.54 -29.56
CA MET A 172 9.32 -28.11 -29.40
C MET A 172 8.29 -27.40 -28.50
N ARG A 173 6.99 -27.60 -28.76
CA ARG A 173 5.91 -27.02 -27.93
C ARG A 173 5.99 -27.48 -26.48
N ALA A 174 6.22 -28.77 -26.24
CA ALA A 174 6.37 -29.30 -24.89
C ALA A 174 7.61 -28.75 -24.18
N GLY A 175 8.72 -28.59 -24.91
CA GLY A 175 9.97 -28.02 -24.40
C GLY A 175 9.83 -26.54 -24.01
N ILE A 176 9.29 -25.70 -24.92
CA ILE A 176 9.00 -24.30 -24.63
C ILE A 176 8.02 -24.18 -23.45
N GLY A 177 6.94 -24.97 -23.44
CA GLY A 177 5.94 -24.90 -22.38
C GLY A 177 6.51 -25.15 -20.98
N ARG A 178 7.48 -26.06 -20.85
CA ARG A 178 8.21 -26.26 -19.59
C ARG A 178 9.11 -25.08 -19.25
N CYS A 179 9.89 -24.58 -20.21
CA CYS A 179 10.76 -23.43 -20.00
C CYS A 179 9.96 -22.18 -19.59
N ASP A 180 8.82 -21.91 -20.23
CA ASP A 180 7.95 -20.78 -19.91
C ASP A 180 7.35 -20.92 -18.50
N ALA A 181 6.96 -22.14 -18.09
CA ALA A 181 6.47 -22.40 -16.74
C ALA A 181 7.56 -22.21 -15.67
N ASP A 182 8.80 -22.64 -15.95
CA ASP A 182 9.92 -22.46 -15.04
C ASP A 182 10.34 -20.98 -14.93
N LEU A 183 10.40 -20.27 -16.06
CA LEU A 183 10.64 -18.82 -16.08
C LEU A 183 9.57 -18.05 -15.30
N ALA A 184 8.30 -18.44 -15.41
CA ALA A 184 7.22 -17.81 -14.64
C ALA A 184 7.41 -17.98 -13.12
N LYS A 185 7.85 -19.17 -12.66
CA LYS A 185 8.15 -19.41 -11.24
C LYS A 185 9.36 -18.61 -10.77
N ILE A 186 10.46 -18.64 -11.52
CA ILE A 186 11.69 -17.89 -11.21
C ILE A 186 11.38 -16.39 -11.10
N ARG A 187 10.62 -15.84 -12.06
CA ARG A 187 10.23 -14.42 -12.03
C ARG A 187 9.31 -14.06 -10.87
N THR A 188 8.42 -14.97 -10.47
CA THR A 188 7.57 -14.78 -9.28
C THR A 188 8.45 -14.71 -8.03
N GLU A 189 9.41 -15.62 -7.89
CA GLU A 189 10.31 -15.65 -6.74
C GLU A 189 11.25 -14.44 -6.69
N LEU A 190 11.80 -14.01 -7.84
CA LEU A 190 12.56 -12.76 -7.97
C LEU A 190 11.71 -11.54 -7.60
N ALA A 191 10.44 -11.50 -8.03
CA ALA A 191 9.53 -10.42 -7.66
C ALA A 191 9.22 -10.40 -6.16
N ASP A 192 9.07 -11.57 -5.53
CA ASP A 192 8.89 -11.70 -4.09
C ASP A 192 10.13 -11.22 -3.32
N LEU A 193 11.34 -11.59 -3.77
CA LEU A 193 12.59 -11.08 -3.21
C LEU A 193 12.73 -9.57 -3.38
N ALA A 194 12.36 -9.02 -4.53
CA ALA A 194 12.35 -7.58 -4.76
C ALA A 194 11.30 -6.86 -3.90
N ALA A 195 10.14 -7.47 -3.67
CA ALA A 195 9.10 -6.92 -2.80
C ALA A 195 9.55 -6.87 -1.32
N LYS A 196 10.38 -7.82 -0.86
CA LYS A 196 11.08 -7.81 0.44
C LYS A 196 12.24 -6.79 0.53
N ARG A 197 12.43 -5.97 -0.49
CA ARG A 197 13.45 -4.90 -0.51
C ARG A 197 12.84 -3.52 -0.64
N VAL A 198 11.50 -3.43 -0.73
CA VAL A 198 10.82 -2.13 -0.78
C VAL A 198 10.89 -1.52 0.61
N ARG A 199 12.07 -0.98 0.92
CA ARG A 199 12.27 -0.09 2.04
C ARG A 199 11.33 1.07 1.84
N VAL A 200 10.34 1.14 2.73
CA VAL A 200 9.60 2.37 2.91
C VAL A 200 10.63 3.34 3.48
N ASP A 201 11.15 4.24 2.65
CA ASP A 201 11.81 5.44 3.14
C ASP A 201 10.73 6.22 3.89
N LEU A 202 10.62 5.93 5.18
CA LEU A 202 9.55 6.42 6.03
C LEU A 202 9.70 7.91 6.33
N GLY A 203 10.63 8.60 5.66
CA GLY A 203 11.05 9.92 6.05
C GLY A 203 11.57 9.90 7.49
N ASP A 204 11.77 11.08 8.05
CA ASP A 204 12.13 11.22 9.44
C ASP A 204 10.94 10.76 10.31
N VAL A 205 11.02 9.51 10.78
CA VAL A 205 9.96 8.83 11.55
C VAL A 205 9.62 9.63 12.83
N GLU A 206 10.61 10.38 13.33
CA GLU A 206 10.49 11.28 14.48
C GLU A 206 9.50 12.43 14.20
N TYR A 207 9.38 12.87 12.93
CA TYR A 207 8.41 13.86 12.49
C TYR A 207 6.94 13.35 12.54
N LEU A 208 6.73 12.03 12.48
CA LEU A 208 5.39 11.43 12.48
C LEU A 208 4.66 11.61 13.83
N TRP A 209 5.42 11.62 14.95
CA TRP A 209 4.87 11.81 16.30
C TRP A 209 4.57 13.26 16.62
N GLU A 210 5.48 14.18 16.28
CA GLU A 210 5.36 15.59 16.65
C GLU A 210 4.23 16.30 15.90
N GLU A 211 3.85 15.78 14.73
CA GLU A 211 2.88 16.39 13.84
C GLU A 211 1.57 15.63 13.66
N LEU A 212 1.29 14.59 14.46
CA LEU A 212 0.00 13.86 14.45
C LEU A 212 -1.15 14.75 14.97
N ASP A 213 -1.48 15.75 14.15
CA ASP A 213 -2.60 16.64 14.31
C ASP A 213 -3.82 15.97 13.67
N TYR A 214 -4.73 15.48 14.50
CA TYR A 214 -5.98 14.87 14.04
C TYR A 214 -6.93 15.89 13.38
N GLU A 215 -6.62 17.18 13.43
CA GLU A 215 -7.38 18.26 12.78
C GLU A 215 -6.90 18.55 11.35
N ASP A 216 -5.69 18.15 10.97
CA ASP A 216 -5.15 18.29 9.60
C ASP A 216 -5.35 16.99 8.77
N PRO A 217 -6.26 17.01 7.78
CA PRO A 217 -6.55 15.83 6.96
C PRO A 217 -5.35 15.30 6.15
N ASP A 218 -4.46 16.18 5.69
CA ASP A 218 -3.32 15.79 4.85
C ASP A 218 -2.31 14.97 5.68
N ARG A 219 -2.15 15.33 6.97
CA ARG A 219 -1.28 14.62 7.91
C ARG A 219 -1.82 13.25 8.29
N ILE A 220 -3.14 13.14 8.51
CA ILE A 220 -3.78 11.84 8.74
C ILE A 220 -3.60 10.92 7.53
N ASP A 221 -3.80 11.42 6.31
CA ASP A 221 -3.63 10.59 5.10
C ASP A 221 -2.16 10.15 4.91
N TYR A 222 -1.18 10.98 5.26
CA TYR A 222 0.23 10.58 5.28
C TYR A 222 0.50 9.47 6.31
N ALA A 223 0.09 9.66 7.58
CA ALA A 223 0.25 8.66 8.63
C ALA A 223 -0.46 7.33 8.28
N ARG A 224 -1.63 7.40 7.65
CA ARG A 224 -2.36 6.22 7.12
C ARG A 224 -1.57 5.49 6.06
N THR A 225 -0.98 6.24 5.13
CA THR A 225 -0.15 5.67 4.05
C THR A 225 1.02 4.90 4.64
N VAL A 226 1.72 5.51 5.61
CA VAL A 226 2.80 4.87 6.37
C VAL A 226 2.32 3.59 7.05
N VAL A 227 1.20 3.63 7.80
CA VAL A 227 0.65 2.43 8.47
C VAL A 227 0.32 1.33 7.47
N MET A 228 -0.30 1.63 6.33
CA MET A 228 -0.66 0.62 5.32
C MET A 228 0.56 0.06 4.57
N GLN A 229 1.64 0.83 4.48
CA GLN A 229 2.90 0.39 3.89
C GLN A 229 3.68 -0.50 4.85
N VAL A 230 3.72 -0.16 6.14
CA VAL A 230 4.51 -0.91 7.15
C VAL A 230 3.75 -2.15 7.64
N CYS A 231 2.44 -2.04 7.82
CA CYS A 231 1.61 -3.14 8.32
C CYS A 231 1.03 -3.96 7.17
N GLU A 232 1.19 -5.27 7.24
CA GLU A 232 0.49 -6.21 6.38
C GLU A 232 -0.98 -6.35 6.84
N LEU A 233 -1.16 -6.52 8.15
CA LEU A 233 -2.48 -6.70 8.77
C LEU A 233 -2.48 -6.08 10.17
N VAL A 234 -3.52 -5.33 10.49
CA VAL A 234 -3.79 -4.86 11.85
C VAL A 234 -5.13 -5.44 12.30
N GLU A 235 -5.11 -6.31 13.29
CA GLU A 235 -6.30 -6.96 13.84
C GLU A 235 -6.68 -6.38 15.20
N LEU A 236 -7.94 -5.97 15.33
CA LEU A 236 -8.52 -5.63 16.61
C LEU A 236 -8.97 -6.90 17.32
N MET A 237 -8.45 -7.12 18.53
CA MET A 237 -8.69 -8.31 19.34
C MET A 237 -9.80 -8.09 20.38
N PRO A 238 -10.52 -9.14 20.81
CA PRO A 238 -11.60 -9.00 21.77
C PRO A 238 -11.08 -8.52 23.13
N ARG A 239 -11.74 -7.52 23.70
CA ARG A 239 -11.46 -7.04 25.05
C ARG A 239 -12.23 -7.90 26.07
N GLY A 240 -11.58 -8.25 27.18
CA GLY A 240 -12.25 -8.92 28.29
C GLY A 240 -13.44 -8.10 28.82
N ARG A 241 -14.45 -8.76 29.39
CA ARG A 241 -15.61 -8.05 29.98
C ARG A 241 -15.14 -7.11 31.09
N GLY A 242 -15.66 -5.87 31.09
CA GLY A 242 -15.36 -4.87 32.13
C GLY A 242 -14.00 -4.18 32.02
N VAL A 243 -13.17 -4.53 31.02
CA VAL A 243 -11.87 -3.89 30.82
C VAL A 243 -12.05 -2.47 30.30
N ARG A 244 -11.63 -1.48 31.09
CA ARG A 244 -11.72 -0.06 30.73
C ARG A 244 -10.48 0.44 30.00
N GLU A 245 -9.30 -0.02 30.41
CA GLU A 245 -8.02 0.38 29.85
C GLU A 245 -7.66 -0.37 28.56
N PHE A 246 -6.88 0.28 27.71
CA PHE A 246 -6.28 -0.38 26.55
C PHE A 246 -5.09 -1.23 27.00
N LYS A 247 -4.91 -2.39 26.36
CA LYS A 247 -3.80 -3.31 26.60
C LYS A 247 -3.23 -3.72 25.24
N PRO A 248 -1.92 -3.97 25.12
CA PRO A 248 -1.30 -4.40 23.86
C PRO A 248 -2.02 -5.60 23.22
N ASP A 249 -2.45 -6.58 24.02
CA ASP A 249 -3.19 -7.77 23.55
C ASP A 249 -4.53 -7.47 22.84
N HIS A 250 -5.03 -6.24 22.94
CA HIS A 250 -6.23 -5.80 22.23
C HIS A 250 -5.98 -5.44 20.76
N CYS A 251 -4.73 -5.41 20.31
CA CYS A 251 -4.36 -5.17 18.92
C CYS A 251 -3.21 -6.09 18.53
N ARG A 252 -3.37 -6.81 17.41
CA ARG A 252 -2.28 -7.60 16.82
C ARG A 252 -1.86 -6.94 15.51
N ILE A 253 -0.57 -6.70 15.35
CA ILE A 253 0.00 -6.13 14.14
C ILE A 253 0.91 -7.18 13.51
N SER A 254 0.61 -7.51 12.25
CA SER A 254 1.52 -8.24 11.37
C SER A 254 2.19 -7.19 10.47
N PHE A 255 3.52 -7.11 10.56
CA PHE A 255 4.31 -6.22 9.73
C PHE A 255 4.65 -6.89 8.42
N ARG A 256 4.77 -6.09 7.35
CA ARG A 256 5.40 -6.57 6.12
C ARG A 256 6.86 -6.93 6.39
N ASN A 257 7.49 -7.68 5.49
CA ASN A 257 8.95 -7.66 5.47
C ASN A 257 9.43 -6.27 4.99
N PRO A 258 10.66 -5.85 5.37
CA PRO A 258 11.25 -4.61 4.88
C PRO A 258 11.39 -4.57 3.34
#